data_AF-A0A817LYB4-F1
#
_entry.id   AF-A0A817LYB4-F1
#
_cell.length_a   1.000
_cell.length_b   1.000
_cell.length_c   1.000
_cell.angle_alpha   90.00
_cell.angle_beta   90.00
_cell.angle_gamma   90.00
#
_symmetry.space_group_name_H-M   'P 1'
#
loop_
_entity.id
_entity.type
_entity.pdbx_description
1 polymer ?
#
loop_
_entity_poly.entity_id
_entity_poly.type
_entity_poly.pdbx_seq_one_letter_code
_entity_poly.pdbx_strand_id
1 'polypeptide(L)'
;MSFVAFPLVYSISTTLMASQKGEPEDDRVSTILPNVLLSSNMSISNSKSNEIPCEMAESICNILELECTDQRDQIISDILKKGRRILRQYQRELAPDTYSREINPETTNAGIIQETDLLKLIKEYIYKRWETACEKQPKIWEFIQKVKSDNVEHFEMILTRAAEYGSEYTVSSSMLSIVLQLLFTEIDDSCLINEPKVFVDLWNSVTSGGISTCNHFNEYIAEDDLKEQMDDTSSVLHLTLGLYYREEVPDLLKQCKIPDSKNTLYNMAIESITQYGWISGIKAIERKIAPVKYEPLVKRVEEMVTSRLIDYVPSPTLTLHPIQSILSCPNITKPRKFLIYKK
;
A
#
# COMPACT_ATOMS: atom_id res chain seq x y z
N MET A 1 42.44 -23.99 -39.47
CA MET A 1 41.76 -22.68 -39.37
C MET A 1 41.79 -22.24 -37.91
N SER A 2 41.69 -20.94 -37.65
CA SER A 2 42.42 -20.28 -36.55
C SER A 2 41.99 -20.65 -35.12
N PHE A 3 42.99 -20.95 -34.28
CA PHE A 3 42.95 -20.67 -32.84
C PHE A 3 43.36 -19.21 -32.62
N VAL A 4 42.70 -18.52 -31.68
CA VAL A 4 43.30 -17.37 -30.97
C VAL A 4 42.87 -17.46 -29.50
N ALA A 5 43.84 -17.34 -28.60
CA ALA A 5 43.64 -17.23 -27.17
C ALA A 5 44.23 -15.90 -26.67
N PHE A 6 43.62 -15.32 -25.62
CA PHE A 6 44.18 -14.52 -24.50
C PHE A 6 45.37 -13.54 -24.73
N PRO A 7 45.42 -12.37 -24.06
CA PRO A 7 45.46 -12.36 -22.58
C PRO A 7 44.82 -11.17 -21.83
N LEU A 8 44.77 -11.32 -20.50
CA LEU A 8 44.63 -10.22 -19.53
C LEU A 8 45.83 -9.26 -19.59
N VAL A 9 45.60 -8.00 -19.17
CA VAL A 9 46.66 -7.10 -18.71
C VAL A 9 46.27 -6.49 -17.36
N TYR A 10 47.06 -6.77 -16.34
CA TYR A 10 47.11 -5.99 -15.10
C TYR A 10 47.96 -4.73 -15.33
N SER A 11 47.61 -3.62 -14.68
CA SER A 11 48.53 -2.49 -14.50
C SER A 11 48.56 -2.05 -13.05
N ILE A 12 49.76 -2.10 -12.46
CA ILE A 12 50.09 -1.53 -11.15
C ILE A 12 51.14 -0.45 -11.42
N SER A 13 50.95 0.74 -10.89
CA SER A 13 52.01 1.75 -10.81
C SER A 13 52.01 2.45 -9.46
N THR A 14 52.98 2.09 -8.64
CA THR A 14 53.40 2.80 -7.42
C THR A 14 54.58 3.72 -7.75
N THR A 15 54.66 4.92 -7.15
CA THR A 15 55.91 5.69 -7.08
C THR A 15 55.95 6.61 -5.85
N LEU A 16 57.10 6.57 -5.16
CA LEU A 16 57.53 7.31 -3.95
C LEU A 16 58.79 8.13 -4.32
N MET A 17 59.24 9.16 -3.61
CA MET A 17 58.82 9.82 -2.35
C MET A 17 59.44 11.23 -2.32
N ALA A 18 58.81 12.24 -1.70
CA ALA A 18 59.56 13.37 -1.13
C ALA A 18 58.76 14.19 -0.09
N SER A 19 59.49 14.75 0.88
CA SER A 19 59.01 15.51 2.03
C SER A 19 59.57 16.93 2.01
N GLN A 20 58.84 17.94 2.51
CA GLN A 20 59.34 18.82 3.59
C GLN A 20 58.29 19.78 4.18
N LYS A 21 58.64 20.29 5.37
CA LYS A 21 57.87 21.09 6.35
C LYS A 21 57.32 22.44 5.85
N GLY A 22 56.23 22.91 6.46
CA GLY A 22 55.84 24.32 6.50
C GLY A 22 54.44 24.59 7.06
N GLU A 23 54.33 24.88 8.35
CA GLU A 23 53.19 25.61 8.96
C GLU A 23 53.40 27.13 8.80
N PRO A 24 52.41 28.00 9.10
CA PRO A 24 50.96 27.85 8.97
C PRO A 24 50.32 29.06 8.26
N GLU A 25 49.08 28.95 7.78
CA GLU A 25 48.21 30.15 7.67
C GLU A 25 46.72 29.81 7.70
N ASP A 26 45.93 30.73 8.26
CA ASP A 26 44.48 30.72 8.22
C ASP A 26 43.98 30.72 6.78
N ASP A 27 42.99 29.89 6.44
CA ASP A 27 41.91 30.41 5.61
C ASP A 27 40.55 29.74 5.85
N ARG A 28 39.50 30.55 5.83
CA ARG A 28 38.13 30.16 6.18
C ARG A 28 37.40 29.59 4.97
N VAL A 29 37.38 28.28 4.80
CA VAL A 29 36.50 27.64 3.81
C VAL A 29 35.18 27.18 4.45
N SER A 30 34.11 27.86 4.03
CA SER A 30 32.71 27.54 4.34
C SER A 30 32.33 26.14 3.86
N THR A 31 32.29 25.15 4.76
CA THR A 31 31.70 23.84 4.48
C THR A 31 30.19 23.87 4.72
N ILE A 32 29.40 24.01 3.65
CA ILE A 32 27.95 23.88 3.71
C ILE A 32 27.60 22.39 3.86
N LEU A 33 27.31 21.96 5.09
CA LEU A 33 26.64 20.70 5.38
C LEU A 33 25.14 20.93 5.54
N PRO A 34 24.26 20.16 4.90
CA PRO A 34 22.83 20.24 5.15
C PRO A 34 22.52 19.66 6.54
N ASN A 35 22.18 20.55 7.48
CA ASN A 35 21.63 20.20 8.79
C ASN A 35 20.28 19.50 8.62
N VAL A 36 20.27 18.16 8.58
CA VAL A 36 19.08 17.37 8.88
C VAL A 36 18.93 17.31 10.40
N LEU A 37 18.35 18.38 10.96
CA LEU A 37 17.97 18.44 12.37
C LEU A 37 16.78 17.51 12.63
N LEU A 38 17.06 16.23 12.90
CA LEU A 38 16.09 15.30 13.48
C LEU A 38 15.88 15.60 14.97
N SER A 39 15.22 16.73 15.25
CA SER A 39 14.60 17.00 16.53
C SER A 39 13.12 16.63 16.48
N SER A 40 12.76 15.45 16.99
CA SER A 40 11.40 15.14 17.43
C SER A 40 11.37 13.95 18.37
N ASN A 41 11.43 14.22 19.68
CA ASN A 41 10.74 13.39 20.65
C ASN A 41 9.24 13.59 20.44
N MET A 42 8.65 12.81 19.52
CA MET A 42 7.20 12.76 19.35
C MET A 42 6.72 11.35 19.67
N SER A 43 6.53 11.09 20.96
CA SER A 43 5.64 10.03 21.43
C SER A 43 4.21 10.42 21.10
N ILE A 44 3.81 10.30 19.82
CA ILE A 44 2.41 10.34 19.43
C ILE A 44 1.80 9.01 19.86
N SER A 45 1.00 9.04 20.92
CA SER A 45 0.02 7.98 21.18
C SER A 45 -0.99 7.98 20.02
N ASN A 46 -0.92 6.98 19.14
CA ASN A 46 -1.84 6.80 18.02
C ASN A 46 -3.27 6.50 18.52
N SER A 47 -4.04 7.56 18.83
CA SER A 47 -5.44 7.45 19.26
C SER A 47 -6.33 8.66 18.89
N LYS A 48 -5.93 9.48 17.89
CA LYS A 48 -6.63 10.75 17.54
C LYS A 48 -6.83 11.00 16.03
N SER A 49 -6.76 9.97 15.18
CA SER A 49 -6.76 10.12 13.71
C SER A 49 -7.97 9.51 12.98
N ASN A 50 -9.01 9.08 13.70
CA ASN A 50 -10.21 8.43 13.12
C ASN A 50 -11.55 9.07 13.53
N GLU A 51 -11.55 10.30 14.07
CA GLU A 51 -12.80 11.05 14.24
C GLU A 51 -13.42 11.34 12.86
N ILE A 52 -14.64 10.86 12.63
CA ILE A 52 -15.41 11.14 11.42
C ILE A 52 -15.74 12.64 11.43
N PRO A 53 -15.43 13.42 10.37
CA PRO A 53 -15.83 14.81 10.30
C PRO A 53 -17.35 14.94 10.46
N CYS A 54 -17.82 15.81 11.35
CA CYS A 54 -19.25 15.96 11.66
C CYS A 54 -20.07 16.22 10.37
N GLU A 55 -19.55 17.09 9.50
CA GLU A 55 -20.08 17.42 8.17
C GLU A 55 -20.29 16.17 7.28
N MET A 56 -19.40 15.17 7.37
CA MET A 56 -19.49 13.92 6.60
C MET A 56 -20.59 13.02 7.15
N ALA A 57 -20.68 12.89 8.48
CA ALA A 57 -21.72 12.10 9.14
C ALA A 57 -23.13 12.70 8.91
N GLU A 58 -23.24 14.04 8.94
CA GLU A 58 -24.46 14.77 8.58
C GLU A 58 -24.81 14.60 7.11
N SER A 59 -23.84 14.70 6.19
CA SER A 59 -24.08 14.51 4.75
C SER A 59 -24.56 13.09 4.44
N ILE A 60 -23.96 12.05 5.04
CA ILE A 60 -24.45 10.67 4.89
C ILE A 60 -25.85 10.51 5.49
N CYS A 61 -26.11 11.10 6.67
CA CYS A 61 -27.44 11.06 7.30
C CYS A 61 -28.52 11.63 6.38
N ASN A 62 -28.26 12.80 5.79
CA ASN A 62 -29.21 13.49 4.91
C ASN A 62 -29.45 12.73 3.59
N ILE A 63 -28.40 12.13 3.00
CA ILE A 63 -28.52 11.35 1.74
C ILE A 63 -29.31 10.05 1.96
N LEU A 64 -29.19 9.46 3.16
CA LEU A 64 -29.80 8.18 3.51
C LEU A 64 -31.07 8.30 4.36
N GLU A 65 -31.51 9.51 4.70
CA GLU A 65 -32.73 9.81 5.47
C GLU A 65 -32.74 9.08 6.83
N LEU A 66 -31.60 9.14 7.54
CA LEU A 66 -31.35 8.37 8.78
C LEU A 66 -31.86 9.05 10.07
N GLU A 67 -32.65 10.12 9.98
CA GLU A 67 -33.04 10.94 11.15
C GLU A 67 -33.91 10.19 12.17
N CYS A 68 -34.51 9.05 11.78
CA CYS A 68 -35.42 8.25 12.60
C CYS A 68 -34.94 6.82 12.89
N THR A 69 -33.68 6.45 12.58
CA THR A 69 -33.14 5.14 12.95
C THR A 69 -32.14 5.19 14.11
N ASP A 70 -32.36 4.33 15.11
CA ASP A 70 -31.44 4.10 16.23
C ASP A 70 -30.08 3.54 15.76
N GLN A 71 -29.97 3.07 14.51
CA GLN A 71 -28.74 2.54 13.91
C GLN A 71 -27.90 3.57 13.15
N ARG A 72 -28.32 4.85 13.10
CA ARG A 72 -27.67 5.93 12.32
C ARG A 72 -26.15 5.91 12.42
N ASP A 73 -25.60 5.97 13.63
CA ASP A 73 -24.15 6.08 13.85
C ASP A 73 -23.40 4.81 13.44
N GLN A 74 -24.02 3.64 13.62
CA GLN A 74 -23.45 2.36 13.19
C GLN A 74 -23.43 2.26 11.66
N ILE A 75 -24.51 2.68 10.98
CA ILE A 75 -24.60 2.70 9.52
C ILE A 75 -23.52 3.63 8.93
N ILE A 76 -23.39 4.85 9.45
CA ILE A 76 -22.39 5.83 9.01
C ILE A 76 -20.97 5.27 9.23
N SER A 77 -20.69 4.75 10.42
CA SER A 77 -19.40 4.14 10.76
C SER A 77 -19.03 2.98 9.83
N ASP A 78 -19.99 2.10 9.53
CA ASP A 78 -19.77 0.97 8.66
C ASP A 78 -19.64 1.36 7.18
N ILE A 79 -20.35 2.37 6.69
CA ILE A 79 -20.14 2.90 5.32
C ILE A 79 -18.71 3.43 5.18
N LEU A 80 -18.25 4.26 6.13
CA LEU A 80 -16.93 4.87 6.08
C LEU A 80 -15.78 3.86 6.28
N LYS A 81 -16.09 2.68 6.83
CA LYS A 81 -15.12 1.59 7.04
C LYS A 81 -15.15 0.51 5.95
N LYS A 82 -16.34 0.09 5.51
CA LYS A 82 -16.58 -1.08 4.63
C LYS A 82 -17.12 -0.70 3.25
N GLY A 83 -17.23 0.59 2.95
CA GLY A 83 -17.74 1.11 1.69
C GLY A 83 -19.25 1.01 1.54
N ARG A 84 -19.77 1.62 0.47
CA ARG A 84 -21.20 1.75 0.16
C ARG A 84 -21.94 0.41 0.16
N ARG A 85 -21.33 -0.68 -0.31
CA ARG A 85 -21.99 -2.00 -0.42
C ARG A 85 -22.46 -2.58 0.90
N ILE A 86 -21.96 -2.09 2.05
CA ILE A 86 -22.43 -2.54 3.35
C ILE A 86 -23.92 -2.26 3.59
N LEU A 87 -24.49 -1.24 2.91
CA LEU A 87 -25.91 -0.91 2.99
C LEU A 87 -26.84 -2.05 2.58
N ARG A 88 -26.36 -3.06 1.85
CA ARG A 88 -27.11 -4.30 1.59
C ARG A 88 -27.52 -5.03 2.88
N GLN A 89 -26.78 -4.84 3.98
CA GLN A 89 -27.13 -5.36 5.31
C GLN A 89 -28.17 -4.50 6.03
N TYR A 90 -28.30 -3.22 5.64
CA TYR A 90 -29.18 -2.22 6.24
C TYR A 90 -30.43 -1.91 5.41
N GLN A 91 -30.78 -2.75 4.42
CA GLN A 91 -31.91 -2.52 3.51
C GLN A 91 -33.25 -2.23 4.22
N ARG A 92 -33.45 -2.76 5.44
CA ARG A 92 -34.67 -2.56 6.24
C ARG A 92 -34.69 -1.25 7.04
N GLU A 93 -33.54 -0.62 7.21
CA GLU A 93 -33.36 0.64 7.95
C GLU A 93 -33.52 1.87 7.07
N LEU A 94 -33.57 1.69 5.73
CA LEU A 94 -33.68 2.76 4.75
C LEU A 94 -35.06 2.78 4.10
N ALA A 95 -35.51 3.96 3.66
CA ALA A 95 -36.66 4.07 2.77
C ALA A 95 -36.40 3.30 1.45
N PRO A 96 -37.38 2.56 0.89
CA PRO A 96 -37.17 1.73 -0.31
C PRO A 96 -36.64 2.51 -1.52
N ASP A 97 -37.12 3.74 -1.72
CA ASP A 97 -36.71 4.60 -2.83
C ASP A 97 -35.25 5.06 -2.65
N THR A 98 -34.88 5.47 -1.43
CA THR A 98 -33.51 5.86 -1.05
C THR A 98 -32.52 4.70 -1.14
N TYR A 99 -32.88 3.50 -0.68
CA TYR A 99 -32.08 2.29 -0.90
C TYR A 99 -31.88 2.00 -2.41
N SER A 100 -32.96 2.09 -3.20
CA SER A 100 -32.90 1.80 -4.64
C SER A 100 -32.01 2.80 -5.36
N ARG A 101 -32.17 4.10 -5.08
CA ARG A 101 -31.34 5.20 -5.60
C ARG A 101 -29.86 5.01 -5.28
N GLU A 102 -29.52 4.72 -4.03
CA GLU A 102 -28.12 4.70 -3.57
C GLU A 102 -27.38 3.36 -3.74
N ILE A 103 -28.07 2.24 -4.00
CA ILE A 103 -27.44 0.90 -4.16
C ILE A 103 -27.64 0.27 -5.54
N ASN A 104 -28.76 0.55 -6.21
CA ASN A 104 -29.08 0.03 -7.54
C ASN A 104 -29.37 1.20 -8.49
N PRO A 105 -28.42 2.11 -8.76
CA PRO A 105 -28.63 3.21 -9.71
C PRO A 105 -29.09 2.66 -11.06
N GLU A 106 -30.10 3.30 -11.64
CA GLU A 106 -30.69 2.86 -12.90
C GLU A 106 -29.60 2.82 -13.99
N THR A 107 -29.52 1.68 -14.69
CA THR A 107 -28.58 1.55 -15.80
C THR A 107 -29.11 2.38 -16.96
N THR A 108 -28.40 3.45 -17.32
CA THR A 108 -28.76 4.23 -18.51
C THR A 108 -28.74 3.34 -19.75
N ASN A 109 -29.52 3.68 -20.80
CA ASN A 109 -29.53 2.95 -22.07
C ASN A 109 -28.15 2.84 -22.77
N ALA A 110 -27.14 3.56 -22.28
CA ALA A 110 -25.74 3.50 -22.73
C ALA A 110 -24.87 2.51 -21.93
N GLY A 111 -25.42 1.81 -20.94
CA GLY A 111 -24.66 0.89 -20.06
C GLY A 111 -23.82 1.58 -18.97
N ILE A 112 -23.93 2.90 -18.83
CA ILE A 112 -23.21 3.66 -17.82
C ILE A 112 -23.98 3.58 -16.50
N ILE A 113 -23.31 3.08 -15.45
CA ILE A 113 -23.76 3.14 -14.07
C ILE A 113 -23.70 4.60 -13.63
N GLN A 114 -24.84 5.18 -13.24
CA GLN A 114 -24.87 6.55 -12.75
C GLN A 114 -24.20 6.63 -11.37
N GLU A 115 -23.24 7.55 -11.21
CA GLU A 115 -22.65 7.86 -9.91
C GLU A 115 -23.73 8.46 -9.00
N THR A 116 -23.90 7.91 -7.80
CA THR A 116 -24.90 8.38 -6.82
C THR A 116 -24.28 9.40 -5.87
N ASP A 117 -25.11 10.23 -5.24
CA ASP A 117 -24.63 11.25 -4.31
C ASP A 117 -23.84 10.63 -3.14
N LEU A 118 -24.27 9.47 -2.63
CA LEU A 118 -23.51 8.74 -1.61
C LEU A 118 -22.15 8.24 -2.13
N LEU A 119 -22.11 7.66 -3.33
CA LEU A 119 -20.88 7.14 -3.91
C LEU A 119 -19.85 8.25 -4.11
N LYS A 120 -20.29 9.38 -4.67
CA LYS A 120 -19.47 10.58 -4.85
C LYS A 120 -18.95 11.12 -3.52
N LEU A 121 -19.81 11.26 -2.52
CA LEU A 121 -19.42 11.74 -1.19
C LEU A 121 -18.35 10.83 -0.54
N ILE A 122 -18.50 9.51 -0.63
CA ILE A 122 -17.51 8.55 -0.11
C ILE A 122 -16.18 8.66 -0.88
N LYS A 123 -16.20 8.83 -2.22
CA LYS A 123 -14.99 9.05 -3.03
C LYS A 123 -14.25 10.31 -2.59
N GLU A 124 -14.95 11.42 -2.37
CA GLU A 124 -14.37 12.68 -1.87
C GLU A 124 -13.73 12.50 -0.48
N TYR A 125 -14.39 11.79 0.43
CA TYR A 125 -13.84 11.46 1.75
C TYR A 125 -12.58 10.60 1.69
N ILE A 126 -12.59 9.54 0.86
CA ILE A 126 -11.44 8.65 0.68
C ILE A 126 -10.26 9.41 0.07
N TYR A 127 -10.49 10.20 -0.99
CA TYR A 127 -9.47 11.05 -1.59
C TYR A 127 -8.85 11.99 -0.55
N LYS A 128 -9.68 12.69 0.25
CA LYS A 128 -9.20 13.60 1.30
C LYS A 128 -8.39 12.90 2.39
N ARG A 129 -8.73 11.63 2.74
CA ARG A 129 -7.91 10.80 3.63
C ARG A 129 -6.57 10.43 3.01
N TRP A 130 -6.55 10.07 1.74
CA TRP A 130 -5.30 9.75 1.02
C TRP A 130 -4.39 10.96 0.88
N GLU A 131 -4.95 12.13 0.53
CA GLU A 131 -4.28 13.43 0.54
C GLU A 131 -3.65 13.72 1.91
N THR A 132 -4.45 13.71 2.98
CA THR A 132 -3.96 13.96 4.36
C THR A 132 -2.87 12.98 4.80
N ALA A 133 -2.93 11.72 4.35
CA ALA A 133 -1.92 10.71 4.66
C ALA A 133 -0.62 10.93 3.86
N CYS A 134 -0.72 11.29 2.58
CA CYS A 134 0.39 11.31 1.64
C CYS A 134 1.06 12.68 1.49
N GLU A 135 0.39 13.80 1.80
CA GLU A 135 0.91 15.18 1.70
C GLU A 135 2.26 15.36 2.43
N LYS A 136 2.44 14.65 3.55
CA LYS A 136 3.69 14.67 4.34
C LYS A 136 4.84 13.87 3.71
N GLN A 137 4.63 13.25 2.56
CA GLN A 137 5.59 12.40 1.84
C GLN A 137 5.64 12.83 0.36
N PRO A 138 6.41 13.89 0.01
CA PRO A 138 6.35 14.54 -1.30
C PRO A 138 6.42 13.60 -2.50
N LYS A 139 7.38 12.67 -2.53
CA LYS A 139 7.50 11.66 -3.60
C LYS A 139 6.26 10.78 -3.79
N ILE A 140 5.60 10.39 -2.70
CA ILE A 140 4.40 9.54 -2.74
C ILE A 140 3.21 10.37 -3.25
N TRP A 141 3.12 11.64 -2.82
CA TRP A 141 2.09 12.55 -3.30
C TRP A 141 2.26 12.94 -4.77
N GLU A 142 3.49 13.21 -5.21
CA GLU A 142 3.86 13.46 -6.60
C GLU A 142 3.47 12.28 -7.51
N PHE A 143 3.73 11.03 -7.07
CA PHE A 143 3.27 9.84 -7.76
C PHE A 143 1.74 9.78 -7.87
N ILE A 144 1.00 10.01 -6.78
CA ILE A 144 -0.47 10.00 -6.79
C ILE A 144 -1.02 11.07 -7.73
N GLN A 145 -0.46 12.28 -7.71
CA GLN A 145 -0.88 13.36 -8.62
C GLN A 145 -0.53 13.06 -10.09
N LYS A 146 0.62 12.42 -10.35
CA LYS A 146 1.01 11.97 -11.70
C LYS A 146 0.05 10.89 -12.23
N VAL A 147 -0.30 9.87 -11.45
CA VAL A 147 -1.27 8.86 -11.92
C VAL A 147 -2.65 9.49 -12.14
N LYS A 148 -3.06 10.43 -11.28
CA LYS A 148 -4.30 11.20 -11.45
C LYS A 148 -4.32 12.06 -12.73
N SER A 149 -3.18 12.60 -13.19
CA SER A 149 -3.10 13.34 -14.46
C SER A 149 -2.98 12.43 -15.68
N ASP A 150 -2.14 11.39 -15.58
CA ASP A 150 -1.70 10.60 -16.73
C ASP A 150 -2.65 9.44 -17.02
N ASN A 151 -3.39 8.95 -16.02
CA ASN A 151 -4.34 7.85 -16.12
C ASN A 151 -5.59 8.08 -15.24
N VAL A 152 -6.39 9.09 -15.61
CA VAL A 152 -7.63 9.50 -14.92
C VAL A 152 -8.60 8.33 -14.73
N GLU A 153 -8.76 7.47 -15.75
CA GLU A 153 -9.71 6.35 -15.72
C GLU A 153 -9.35 5.32 -14.64
N HIS A 154 -8.08 4.91 -14.58
CA HIS A 154 -7.56 4.03 -13.53
C HIS A 154 -7.67 4.65 -12.13
N PHE A 155 -7.36 5.95 -12.01
CA PHE A 155 -7.47 6.67 -10.75
C PHE A 155 -8.92 6.71 -10.23
N GLU A 156 -9.88 7.00 -11.10
CA GLU A 156 -11.30 7.01 -10.77
C GLU A 156 -11.87 5.60 -10.49
N MET A 157 -11.38 4.57 -11.20
CA MET A 157 -11.71 3.17 -10.91
C MET A 157 -11.27 2.78 -9.49
N ILE A 158 -10.04 3.13 -9.09
CA ILE A 158 -9.52 2.88 -7.74
C ILE A 158 -10.32 3.62 -6.66
N LEU A 159 -10.63 4.90 -6.87
CA LEU A 159 -11.48 5.66 -5.94
C LEU A 159 -12.87 5.03 -5.80
N THR A 160 -13.49 4.64 -6.93
CA THR A 160 -14.81 4.03 -6.96
C THR A 160 -14.81 2.68 -6.22
N ARG A 161 -13.80 1.85 -6.44
CA ARG A 161 -13.62 0.58 -5.73
C ARG A 161 -13.40 0.77 -4.23
N ALA A 162 -12.53 1.70 -3.83
CA ALA A 162 -12.33 2.03 -2.43
C ALA A 162 -13.64 2.53 -1.78
N ALA A 163 -14.45 3.30 -2.49
CA ALA A 163 -15.74 3.79 -2.01
C ALA A 163 -16.83 2.70 -1.93
N GLU A 164 -16.81 1.72 -2.83
CA GLU A 164 -17.78 0.61 -2.86
C GLU A 164 -17.52 -0.44 -1.78
N TYR A 165 -16.24 -0.77 -1.52
CA TYR A 165 -15.84 -1.94 -0.71
C TYR A 165 -14.99 -1.58 0.53
N GLY A 166 -14.60 -0.32 0.72
CA GLY A 166 -13.88 0.19 1.89
C GLY A 166 -12.68 -0.68 2.29
N SER A 167 -12.73 -1.23 3.51
CA SER A 167 -11.68 -2.04 4.15
C SER A 167 -11.16 -3.24 3.35
N GLU A 168 -11.86 -3.70 2.31
CA GLU A 168 -11.31 -4.71 1.39
C GLU A 168 -10.14 -4.17 0.55
N TYR A 169 -10.14 -2.85 0.29
CA TYR A 169 -9.13 -2.13 -0.51
C TYR A 169 -8.49 -0.94 0.23
N THR A 170 -8.98 -0.57 1.42
CA THR A 170 -8.36 0.42 2.32
C THR A 170 -7.99 -0.24 3.64
N VAL A 171 -6.90 -1.01 3.60
CA VAL A 171 -6.40 -1.83 4.72
C VAL A 171 -5.70 -0.92 5.75
N SER A 172 -5.10 -1.51 6.80
CA SER A 172 -4.53 -0.82 7.97
C SER A 172 -3.52 0.30 7.68
N SER A 173 -2.88 0.33 6.50
CA SER A 173 -2.22 1.53 5.98
C SER A 173 -2.88 1.99 4.69
N SER A 174 -3.57 3.13 4.75
CA SER A 174 -4.21 3.75 3.58
C SER A 174 -3.21 4.14 2.50
N MET A 175 -2.00 4.57 2.90
CA MET A 175 -0.91 4.95 1.98
C MET A 175 -0.36 3.75 1.21
N LEU A 176 -0.11 2.61 1.89
CA LEU A 176 0.31 1.39 1.20
C LEU A 176 -0.82 0.82 0.33
N SER A 177 -2.07 0.90 0.81
CA SER A 177 -3.24 0.41 0.07
C SER A 177 -3.49 1.16 -1.23
N ILE A 178 -3.34 2.50 -1.25
CA ILE A 178 -3.48 3.28 -2.50
C ILE A 178 -2.29 3.05 -3.43
N VAL A 179 -1.05 3.02 -2.93
CA VAL A 179 0.16 2.80 -3.76
C VAL A 179 0.13 1.44 -4.45
N LEU A 180 -0.24 0.37 -3.73
CA LEU A 180 -0.40 -0.96 -4.33
C LEU A 180 -1.50 -0.96 -5.41
N GLN A 181 -2.65 -0.33 -5.18
CA GLN A 181 -3.71 -0.28 -6.19
C GLN A 181 -3.33 0.53 -7.43
N LEU A 182 -2.59 1.64 -7.26
CA LEU A 182 -2.16 2.47 -8.38
C LEU A 182 -1.09 1.77 -9.24
N LEU A 183 -0.17 1.04 -8.61
CA LEU A 183 0.90 0.29 -9.30
C LEU A 183 0.39 -0.98 -10.01
N PHE A 184 -0.48 -1.77 -9.35
CA PHE A 184 -0.95 -3.04 -9.87
C PHE A 184 -2.27 -2.85 -10.63
N THR A 185 -2.14 -2.33 -11.86
CA THR A 185 -3.24 -1.85 -12.70
C THR A 185 -4.24 -2.93 -13.12
N GLU A 186 -3.81 -4.17 -13.33
CA GLU A 186 -4.70 -5.23 -13.82
C GLU A 186 -5.41 -6.01 -12.70
N ILE A 187 -5.23 -5.60 -11.43
CA ILE A 187 -6.05 -6.13 -10.33
C ILE A 187 -7.47 -5.59 -10.43
N ASP A 188 -8.27 -6.31 -11.22
CA ASP A 188 -9.70 -6.58 -11.03
C ASP A 188 -10.74 -5.52 -11.44
N ASP A 189 -11.13 -5.58 -12.71
CA ASP A 189 -12.52 -5.33 -13.15
C ASP A 189 -13.35 -6.63 -13.26
N SER A 190 -12.71 -7.79 -13.47
CA SER A 190 -13.40 -9.08 -13.70
C SER A 190 -13.32 -10.11 -12.55
N CYS A 191 -12.24 -10.08 -11.75
CA CYS A 191 -12.04 -11.06 -10.67
C CYS A 191 -12.90 -10.76 -9.44
N LEU A 192 -13.33 -9.50 -9.26
CA LEU A 192 -14.27 -9.02 -8.24
C LEU A 192 -15.58 -9.82 -8.11
N ILE A 193 -15.90 -10.65 -9.11
CA ILE A 193 -17.12 -11.48 -9.15
C ILE A 193 -16.79 -12.99 -9.02
N ASN A 194 -15.58 -13.44 -9.39
CA ASN A 194 -15.33 -14.86 -9.71
C ASN A 194 -14.08 -15.50 -9.07
N GLU A 195 -13.10 -14.74 -8.58
CA GLU A 195 -11.82 -15.29 -8.12
C GLU A 195 -11.46 -14.88 -6.68
N PRO A 196 -10.60 -15.64 -5.97
CA PRO A 196 -10.09 -15.24 -4.66
C PRO A 196 -9.42 -13.86 -4.73
N LYS A 197 -9.43 -13.16 -3.59
CA LYS A 197 -9.15 -11.72 -3.51
C LYS A 197 -7.68 -11.39 -3.82
N VAL A 198 -7.32 -11.23 -5.10
CA VAL A 198 -5.95 -10.98 -5.57
C VAL A 198 -5.27 -9.83 -4.80
N PHE A 199 -5.98 -8.72 -4.56
CA PHE A 199 -5.47 -7.61 -3.77
C PHE A 199 -5.10 -7.98 -2.31
N VAL A 200 -5.84 -8.91 -1.69
CA VAL A 200 -5.56 -9.42 -0.34
C VAL A 200 -4.30 -10.26 -0.32
N ASP A 201 -4.13 -11.12 -1.32
CA ASP A 201 -2.95 -11.96 -1.43
C ASP A 201 -1.70 -11.13 -1.76
N LEU A 202 -1.83 -10.08 -2.60
CA LEU A 202 -0.81 -9.06 -2.81
C LEU A 202 -0.47 -8.35 -1.49
N TRP A 203 -1.48 -7.80 -0.79
CA TRP A 203 -1.30 -7.10 0.47
C TRP A 203 -0.55 -7.96 1.51
N ASN A 204 -1.01 -9.19 1.72
CA ASN A 204 -0.41 -10.13 2.68
C ASN A 204 1.02 -10.52 2.26
N SER A 205 1.26 -10.74 0.97
CA SER A 205 2.58 -11.07 0.43
C SER A 205 3.57 -9.92 0.64
N VAL A 206 3.22 -8.70 0.22
CA VAL A 206 4.11 -7.53 0.33
C VAL A 206 4.34 -7.15 1.80
N THR A 207 3.32 -7.17 2.66
CA THR A 207 3.48 -6.82 4.08
C THR A 207 4.19 -7.89 4.92
N SER A 208 4.28 -9.13 4.44
CA SER A 208 4.98 -10.23 5.13
C SER A 208 6.37 -10.55 4.56
N GLY A 209 6.48 -10.61 3.24
CA GLY A 209 7.68 -10.99 2.46
C GLY A 209 8.37 -9.84 1.72
N GLY A 210 7.89 -8.61 1.89
CA GLY A 210 8.50 -7.42 1.30
C GLY A 210 8.34 -7.34 -0.22
N ILE A 211 9.00 -6.35 -0.81
CA ILE A 211 8.97 -6.06 -2.26
C ILE A 211 9.40 -7.26 -3.11
N SER A 212 10.28 -8.12 -2.60
CA SER A 212 10.71 -9.33 -3.32
C SER A 212 9.54 -10.26 -3.71
N THR A 213 8.40 -10.19 -3.03
CA THR A 213 7.20 -10.99 -3.35
C THR A 213 6.38 -10.45 -4.51
N CYS A 214 6.59 -9.20 -4.96
CA CYS A 214 5.88 -8.61 -6.09
C CYS A 214 6.10 -9.40 -7.40
N ASN A 215 7.19 -10.17 -7.51
CA ASN A 215 7.42 -11.12 -8.61
C ASN A 215 6.28 -12.13 -8.81
N HIS A 216 5.55 -12.50 -7.75
CA HIS A 216 4.40 -13.42 -7.86
C HIS A 216 3.17 -12.77 -8.51
N PHE A 217 3.17 -11.44 -8.66
CA PHE A 217 2.08 -10.64 -9.18
C PHE A 217 2.49 -9.89 -10.47
N ASN A 218 3.52 -10.38 -11.16
CA ASN A 218 4.06 -9.76 -12.37
C ASN A 218 3.10 -9.75 -13.57
N GLU A 219 2.01 -10.51 -13.51
CA GLU A 219 0.92 -10.44 -14.49
C GLU A 219 -0.02 -9.24 -14.28
N TYR A 220 0.04 -8.57 -13.11
CA TYR A 220 -0.85 -7.45 -12.76
C TYR A 220 -0.20 -6.05 -12.83
N ILE A 221 1.05 -5.97 -13.27
CA ILE A 221 1.88 -4.75 -13.32
C ILE A 221 2.82 -4.82 -14.52
N ALA A 222 3.12 -3.69 -15.16
CA ALA A 222 4.08 -3.69 -16.27
C ALA A 222 5.50 -4.07 -15.81
N GLU A 223 6.23 -4.82 -16.63
CA GLU A 223 7.58 -5.33 -16.28
C GLU A 223 8.56 -4.20 -15.91
N ASP A 224 8.55 -3.09 -16.65
CA ASP A 224 9.39 -1.93 -16.37
C ASP A 224 9.02 -1.24 -15.04
N ASP A 225 7.73 -1.09 -14.74
CA ASP A 225 7.25 -0.48 -13.48
C ASP A 225 7.58 -1.37 -12.26
N LEU A 226 7.35 -2.68 -12.39
CA LEU A 226 7.72 -3.67 -11.36
C LEU A 226 9.23 -3.63 -11.08
N LYS A 227 10.04 -3.57 -12.14
CA LYS A 227 11.49 -3.47 -12.00
C LYS A 227 11.92 -2.17 -11.34
N GLU A 228 11.32 -1.03 -11.68
CA GLU A 228 11.56 0.24 -10.98
C GLU A 228 11.29 0.11 -9.47
N GLN A 229 10.16 -0.50 -9.09
CA GLN A 229 9.81 -0.68 -7.68
C GLN A 229 10.75 -1.65 -6.94
N MET A 230 11.36 -2.60 -7.64
CA MET A 230 12.24 -3.62 -7.06
C MET A 230 13.72 -3.20 -6.95
N ASP A 231 14.24 -2.48 -7.95
CA ASP A 231 15.65 -2.13 -8.08
C ASP A 231 16.02 -0.80 -7.41
N ASP A 232 15.06 0.15 -7.26
CA ASP A 232 15.30 1.44 -6.59
C ASP A 232 14.76 1.48 -5.15
N THR A 233 15.66 1.70 -4.18
CA THR A 233 15.28 1.96 -2.76
C THR A 233 14.61 3.33 -2.57
N SER A 234 14.66 4.18 -3.59
CA SER A 234 13.98 5.48 -3.67
C SER A 234 12.59 5.41 -4.33
N SER A 235 12.16 4.22 -4.76
CA SER A 235 10.86 3.95 -5.38
C SER A 235 9.68 4.19 -4.44
N VAL A 236 8.51 4.43 -5.01
CA VAL A 236 7.29 4.76 -4.24
C VAL A 236 6.89 3.59 -3.35
N LEU A 237 6.99 2.36 -3.85
CA LEU A 237 6.69 1.16 -3.07
C LEU A 237 7.68 0.98 -1.90
N HIS A 238 9.00 1.17 -2.13
CA HIS A 238 10.01 1.05 -1.08
C HIS A 238 9.83 2.09 0.01
N LEU A 239 9.59 3.36 -0.35
CA LEU A 239 9.32 4.42 0.61
C LEU A 239 8.04 4.16 1.42
N THR A 240 6.98 3.73 0.76
CA THR A 240 5.67 3.50 1.40
C THR A 240 5.70 2.30 2.34
N LEU A 241 6.35 1.21 1.94
CA LEU A 241 6.46 0.01 2.75
C LEU A 241 7.45 0.19 3.92
N GLY A 242 8.53 0.95 3.71
CA GLY A 242 9.41 1.38 4.80
C GLY A 242 8.73 2.27 5.84
N LEU A 243 7.75 3.10 5.41
CA LEU A 243 6.87 3.84 6.32
C LEU A 243 5.87 2.95 7.06
N TYR A 244 5.35 1.89 6.43
CA TYR A 244 4.49 0.90 7.08
C TYR A 244 5.23 0.18 8.23
N TYR A 245 6.49 -0.20 8.03
CA TYR A 245 7.30 -0.87 9.08
C TYR A 245 7.87 0.07 10.16
N ARG A 246 7.90 1.39 9.90
CA ARG A 246 8.53 2.40 10.77
C ARG A 246 8.03 2.42 12.21
N GLU A 247 6.74 2.19 12.44
CA GLU A 247 6.17 2.21 13.80
C GLU A 247 6.55 0.96 14.62
N GLU A 248 6.67 -0.20 13.97
CA GLU A 248 6.73 -1.51 14.67
C GLU A 248 8.16 -1.98 14.96
N VAL A 249 9.11 -1.72 14.04
CA VAL A 249 10.51 -2.15 14.19
C VAL A 249 11.19 -1.57 15.46
N PRO A 250 11.02 -0.28 15.84
CA PRO A 250 11.62 0.25 17.06
C PRO A 250 11.14 -0.46 18.33
N ASP A 251 9.84 -0.72 18.42
CA ASP A 251 9.24 -1.39 19.58
C ASP A 251 9.64 -2.86 19.66
N LEU A 252 9.76 -3.55 18.51
CA LEU A 252 10.29 -4.90 18.43
C LEU A 252 11.75 -4.97 18.95
N LEU A 253 12.64 -4.11 18.45
CA LEU A 253 14.04 -4.05 18.90
C LEU A 253 14.15 -3.75 20.40
N LYS A 254 13.31 -2.83 20.90
CA LYS A 254 13.23 -2.43 22.32
C LYS A 254 12.71 -3.57 23.20
N GLN A 255 11.67 -4.30 22.80
CA GLN A 255 11.16 -5.49 23.50
C GLN A 255 12.26 -6.55 23.65
N CYS A 256 13.04 -6.79 22.59
CA CYS A 256 14.17 -7.72 22.59
C CYS A 256 15.44 -7.16 23.28
N LYS A 257 15.37 -5.97 23.88
CA LYS A 257 16.48 -5.27 24.56
C LYS A 257 17.73 -5.10 23.67
N ILE A 258 17.52 -4.89 22.37
CA ILE A 258 18.60 -4.74 21.40
C ILE A 258 19.01 -3.26 21.39
N PRO A 259 20.28 -2.93 21.73
CA PRO A 259 20.74 -1.56 21.72
C PRO A 259 20.98 -1.11 20.28
N ASP A 260 20.46 0.06 19.93
CA ASP A 260 20.74 0.71 18.66
C ASP A 260 21.28 2.12 18.90
N SER A 261 22.61 2.26 18.89
CA SER A 261 23.24 3.56 18.95
C SER A 261 23.16 4.23 17.57
N LYS A 262 22.56 5.42 17.55
CA LYS A 262 22.39 6.28 16.36
C LYS A 262 21.41 5.75 15.29
N ASN A 263 20.42 4.92 15.67
CA ASN A 263 19.39 4.38 14.76
C ASN A 263 19.95 3.57 13.58
N THR A 264 21.17 3.02 13.74
CA THR A 264 21.90 2.36 12.66
C THR A 264 21.31 0.98 12.35
N LEU A 265 20.96 0.22 13.41
CA LEU A 265 20.35 -1.10 13.28
C LEU A 265 18.89 -0.99 12.84
N TYR A 266 18.14 -0.03 13.36
CA TYR A 266 16.77 0.28 12.96
C TYR A 266 16.70 0.61 11.47
N ASN A 267 17.58 1.47 10.95
CA ASN A 267 17.61 1.78 9.52
C ASN A 267 17.93 0.54 8.67
N MET A 268 18.96 -0.24 9.04
CA MET A 268 19.28 -1.51 8.37
C MET A 268 18.13 -2.52 8.43
N ALA A 269 17.39 -2.58 9.55
CA ALA A 269 16.25 -3.46 9.72
C ALA A 269 15.09 -3.03 8.81
N ILE A 270 14.73 -1.74 8.80
CA ILE A 270 13.68 -1.20 7.91
C ILE A 270 14.00 -1.48 6.45
N GLU A 271 15.22 -1.17 5.99
CA GLU A 271 15.66 -1.42 4.61
C GLU A 271 15.57 -2.91 4.23
N SER A 272 16.09 -3.79 5.11
CA SER A 272 16.09 -5.24 4.89
C SER A 272 14.68 -5.85 4.92
N ILE A 273 13.81 -5.39 5.82
CA ILE A 273 12.41 -5.85 5.94
C ILE A 273 11.55 -5.30 4.79
N THR A 274 11.84 -4.09 4.31
CA THR A 274 11.19 -3.53 3.12
C THR A 274 11.47 -4.38 1.89
N GLN A 275 12.73 -4.78 1.67
CA GLN A 275 13.09 -5.58 0.51
C GLN A 275 12.64 -7.05 0.62
N TYR A 276 12.90 -7.71 1.76
CA TYR A 276 12.80 -9.16 1.91
C TYR A 276 11.73 -9.64 2.91
N GLY A 277 10.96 -8.71 3.48
CA GLY A 277 9.95 -9.00 4.50
C GLY A 277 10.52 -9.30 5.86
N TRP A 278 9.63 -9.59 6.81
CA TRP A 278 9.95 -9.71 8.23
C TRP A 278 11.04 -10.74 8.53
N ILE A 279 10.82 -12.00 8.14
CA ILE A 279 11.71 -13.11 8.53
C ILE A 279 13.07 -13.00 7.83
N SER A 280 13.09 -12.75 6.52
CA SER A 280 14.33 -12.69 5.75
C SER A 280 15.09 -11.38 5.98
N GLY A 281 14.38 -10.26 6.18
CA GLY A 281 14.99 -8.97 6.53
C GLY A 281 15.66 -8.98 7.91
N ILE A 282 15.03 -9.63 8.90
CA ILE A 282 15.65 -9.82 10.23
C ILE A 282 16.85 -10.78 10.16
N LYS A 283 16.82 -11.79 9.28
CA LYS A 283 17.99 -12.65 8.99
C LYS A 283 19.15 -11.87 8.36
N ALA A 284 18.88 -10.92 7.47
CA ALA A 284 19.93 -10.12 6.83
C ALA A 284 20.77 -9.30 7.84
N ILE A 285 20.18 -8.90 8.98
CA ILE A 285 20.86 -8.12 10.03
C ILE A 285 21.46 -8.97 11.16
N GLU A 286 21.38 -10.30 11.11
CA GLU A 286 21.86 -11.24 12.16
C GLU A 286 23.27 -10.88 12.67
N ARG A 287 24.22 -10.65 11.75
CA ARG A 287 25.63 -10.34 12.07
C ARG A 287 25.85 -9.01 12.81
N LYS A 288 24.81 -8.20 12.98
CA LYS A 288 24.82 -6.94 13.75
C LYS A 288 24.27 -7.10 15.17
N ILE A 289 23.71 -8.26 15.49
CA ILE A 289 23.00 -8.54 16.74
C ILE A 289 23.77 -9.63 17.51
N ALA A 290 23.84 -9.51 18.84
CA ALA A 290 24.43 -10.57 19.66
C ALA A 290 23.52 -11.82 19.63
N PRO A 291 24.05 -13.05 19.43
CA PRO A 291 23.23 -14.26 19.27
C PRO A 291 22.15 -14.45 20.33
N VAL A 292 22.50 -14.20 21.61
CA VAL A 292 21.59 -14.27 22.77
C VAL A 292 20.40 -13.29 22.74
N LYS A 293 20.38 -12.32 21.81
CA LYS A 293 19.26 -11.41 21.55
C LYS A 293 18.61 -11.65 20.19
N TYR A 294 19.32 -12.29 19.26
CA TYR A 294 18.84 -12.59 17.93
C TYR A 294 17.78 -13.71 17.94
N GLU A 295 18.00 -14.80 18.69
CA GLU A 295 17.00 -15.87 18.83
C GLU A 295 15.64 -15.37 19.38
N PRO A 296 15.58 -14.59 20.48
CA PRO A 296 14.34 -13.94 20.93
C PRO A 296 13.68 -13.03 19.88
N LEU A 297 14.47 -12.31 19.08
CA LEU A 297 13.97 -11.42 18.03
C LEU A 297 13.28 -12.21 16.92
N VAL A 298 13.94 -13.24 16.38
CA VAL A 298 13.39 -14.09 15.32
C VAL A 298 12.07 -14.72 15.78
N LYS A 299 12.06 -15.33 16.98
CA LYS A 299 10.84 -15.94 17.53
C LYS A 299 9.70 -14.91 17.65
N ARG A 300 9.99 -13.69 18.13
CA ARG A 300 8.96 -12.65 18.30
C ARG A 300 8.39 -12.19 16.95
N VAL A 301 9.21 -12.17 15.91
CA VAL A 301 8.78 -11.86 14.54
C VAL A 301 7.93 -12.98 13.96
N GLU A 302 8.29 -14.25 14.19
CA GLU A 302 7.50 -15.42 13.78
C GLU A 302 6.11 -15.42 14.42
N GLU A 303 6.01 -15.13 15.73
CA GLU A 303 4.74 -14.94 16.44
C GLU A 303 3.87 -13.83 15.81
N MET A 304 4.48 -12.68 15.52
CA MET A 304 3.80 -11.49 14.98
C MET A 304 3.32 -11.68 13.52
N VAL A 305 4.12 -12.32 12.68
CA VAL A 305 3.72 -12.66 11.29
C VAL A 305 2.59 -13.69 11.31
N THR A 306 2.68 -14.69 12.18
CA THR A 306 1.65 -15.74 12.32
C THR A 306 0.30 -15.15 12.76
N SER A 307 0.27 -14.21 13.71
CA SER A 307 -1.00 -13.60 14.14
C SER A 307 -1.67 -12.79 13.03
N ARG A 308 -0.90 -12.05 12.21
CA ARG A 308 -1.46 -11.26 11.09
C ARG A 308 -2.15 -12.11 10.04
N LEU A 309 -1.63 -13.29 9.75
CA LEU A 309 -2.23 -14.23 8.80
C LEU A 309 -3.55 -14.84 9.33
N ILE A 310 -3.76 -14.86 10.65
CA ILE A 310 -5.00 -15.32 11.29
C ILE A 310 -6.05 -14.21 11.32
N ASP A 311 -5.65 -12.97 11.60
CA ASP A 311 -6.57 -11.83 11.68
C ASP A 311 -7.13 -11.40 10.30
N TYR A 312 -6.48 -11.80 9.19
CA TYR A 312 -6.92 -11.49 7.83
C TYR A 312 -7.79 -12.57 7.16
N VAL A 313 -8.41 -13.48 7.92
CA VAL A 313 -9.48 -14.33 7.35
C VAL A 313 -10.68 -13.43 7.01
N PRO A 314 -11.11 -13.31 5.73
CA PRO A 314 -12.29 -12.52 5.40
C PRO A 314 -13.51 -13.09 6.13
N SER A 315 -14.31 -12.25 6.77
CA SER A 315 -15.54 -12.69 7.43
C SER A 315 -16.38 -13.55 6.48
N PRO A 316 -16.84 -14.75 6.90
CA PRO A 316 -17.64 -15.64 6.06
C PRO A 316 -19.08 -15.12 5.95
N THR A 317 -19.27 -14.03 5.22
CA THR A 317 -20.55 -13.36 5.03
C THR A 317 -20.80 -13.01 3.56
N LEU A 318 -21.01 -14.05 2.77
CA LEU A 318 -21.95 -14.04 1.64
C LEU A 318 -22.38 -15.49 1.34
N THR A 319 -23.33 -16.00 2.14
CA THR A 319 -24.10 -17.19 1.75
C THR A 319 -24.89 -16.86 0.49
N LEU A 320 -24.36 -17.25 -0.67
CA LEU A 320 -25.07 -17.24 -1.93
C LEU A 320 -26.35 -18.06 -1.80
N HIS A 321 -27.50 -17.39 -1.80
CA HIS A 321 -28.77 -18.06 -2.04
C HIS A 321 -28.76 -18.63 -3.47
N PRO A 322 -29.17 -19.89 -3.66
CA PRO A 322 -29.13 -20.52 -4.98
C PRO A 322 -30.27 -19.98 -5.87
N ILE A 323 -29.96 -19.03 -6.74
CA ILE A 323 -30.85 -18.69 -7.86
C ILE A 323 -30.69 -19.77 -8.93
N GLN A 324 -31.71 -20.63 -9.02
CA GLN A 324 -31.81 -21.62 -10.09
C GLN A 324 -32.09 -20.93 -11.43
N SER A 325 -31.37 -21.37 -12.46
CA SER A 325 -31.71 -21.28 -13.90
C SER A 325 -32.22 -19.95 -14.47
N ILE A 326 -31.36 -19.30 -15.26
CA ILE A 326 -31.72 -19.03 -16.66
C ILE A 326 -30.65 -19.68 -17.55
N LEU A 327 -31.10 -20.40 -18.58
CA LEU A 327 -30.28 -21.20 -19.47
C LEU A 327 -29.66 -20.37 -20.60
N SER A 328 -28.67 -20.97 -21.25
CA SER A 328 -28.19 -20.70 -22.63
C SER A 328 -27.45 -19.38 -22.92
N CYS A 329 -26.13 -19.47 -22.96
CA CYS A 329 -25.29 -18.84 -24.00
C CYS A 329 -24.02 -19.71 -24.23
N PRO A 330 -23.88 -20.42 -25.37
CA PRO A 330 -22.68 -21.17 -25.70
C PRO A 330 -21.62 -20.32 -26.43
N ASN A 331 -20.36 -20.73 -26.31
CA ASN A 331 -19.16 -20.20 -27.01
C ASN A 331 -18.67 -18.79 -26.61
N ILE A 332 -17.67 -18.73 -25.72
CA ILE A 332 -16.44 -17.95 -25.99
C ILE A 332 -15.22 -18.77 -25.57
N THR A 333 -14.58 -19.45 -26.52
CA THR A 333 -13.22 -19.99 -26.38
C THR A 333 -12.27 -19.20 -27.27
N LYS A 334 -11.43 -18.34 -26.68
CA LYS A 334 -10.02 -18.03 -27.06
C LYS A 334 -9.49 -16.78 -26.34
N PRO A 335 -8.18 -16.72 -26.04
CA PRO A 335 -7.55 -15.54 -25.45
C PRO A 335 -7.41 -14.41 -26.47
N ARG A 336 -7.61 -13.16 -26.03
CA ARG A 336 -7.28 -11.97 -26.83
C ARG A 336 -5.77 -11.79 -26.88
N LYS A 337 -5.21 -11.70 -28.09
CA LYS A 337 -3.85 -11.18 -28.28
C LYS A 337 -3.88 -9.66 -28.18
N PHE A 338 -3.01 -9.07 -27.37
CA PHE A 338 -2.80 -7.63 -27.33
C PHE A 338 -2.27 -7.11 -28.68
N LEU A 339 -2.85 -6.02 -29.16
CA LEU A 339 -2.39 -5.28 -30.34
C LEU A 339 -1.41 -4.21 -29.88
N ILE A 340 -0.11 -4.46 -30.07
CA ILE A 340 0.94 -3.45 -29.85
C ILE A 340 0.81 -2.39 -30.94
N TYR A 341 0.29 -1.20 -30.59
CA TYR A 341 0.42 -0.01 -31.43
C TYR A 341 1.77 0.64 -31.16
N LYS A 342 2.69 0.52 -32.13
CA LYS A 342 3.87 1.40 -32.20
C LYS A 342 3.45 2.79 -32.65
N LYS A 343 4.00 3.82 -32.00
CA LYS A 343 4.36 5.10 -32.61
C LYS A 343 5.81 5.39 -32.28
#